data_AF-A0AAV5H1T0-F1
#
_entry.id   AF-A0AAV5H1T0-F1
#
_cell.length_a   1.000
_cell.length_b   1.000
_cell.length_c   1.000
_cell.angle_alpha   90.00
_cell.angle_beta   90.00
_cell.angle_gamma   90.00
#
_symmetry.space_group_name_H-M   'P 1'
#
loop_
_entity.id
_entity.type
_entity.pdbx_description
1 polymer ?
#
loop_
_entity_poly.entity_id
_entity_poly.type
_entity_poly.pdbx_seq_one_letter_code
_entity_poly.pdbx_strand_id
1 'polypeptide(L)'
;MSSKTKIVVLHLKELIYTGIFVVLGILFLLLLIIMFLPGKKTTPEGSGADEGRYNPGKYTTSLILGNSAVDVEVVVDDNNINSIRLVNLDEAVTTMYPLMEPALNDLASQICTKQSLEDITYSDDNKYTSQVLLDAITSALGKAEKNPGSSTKEKNAKSNTPLETIEESTVAPAAENATENTTVNSTEGSGENTAENNMETPADTPEETAAAAE
;
A
#
# COMPACT_ATOMS: atom_id res chain seq x y z
N MET A 1 22.75 -88.34 20.09
CA MET A 1 22.59 -86.86 20.07
C MET A 1 22.51 -86.39 21.52
N SER A 2 23.58 -85.79 22.08
CA SER A 2 23.59 -85.29 23.46
C SER A 2 23.22 -83.81 23.46
N SER A 3 22.04 -83.46 23.99
CA SER A 3 21.61 -82.08 24.19
C SER A 3 22.27 -81.51 25.44
N LYS A 4 23.30 -80.68 25.23
CA LYS A 4 23.91 -79.84 26.28
C LYS A 4 22.99 -78.66 26.58
N THR A 5 22.16 -78.78 27.61
CA THR A 5 21.46 -77.62 28.16
C THR A 5 22.45 -76.76 28.93
N LYS A 6 22.71 -75.55 28.43
CA LYS A 6 23.52 -74.55 29.14
C LYS A 6 22.59 -73.70 30.00
N ILE A 7 22.70 -73.84 31.31
CA ILE A 7 22.00 -72.99 32.26
C ILE A 7 22.82 -71.71 32.40
N VAL A 8 22.21 -70.57 32.06
CA VAL A 8 22.85 -69.26 32.14
C VAL A 8 22.34 -68.57 33.41
N VAL A 9 23.25 -68.25 34.32
CA VAL A 9 22.97 -67.49 35.55
C VAL A 9 23.13 -66.01 35.22
N LEU A 10 22.02 -65.29 35.10
CA LEU A 10 22.03 -63.85 34.87
C LEU A 10 21.88 -63.11 36.20
N HIS A 11 22.72 -62.11 36.42
CA HIS A 11 22.58 -61.25 37.57
C HIS A 11 21.41 -60.28 37.31
N LEU A 12 20.39 -60.35 38.17
CA LEU A 12 19.19 -59.49 38.09
C LEU A 12 19.55 -57.99 38.01
N LYS A 13 20.63 -57.58 38.66
CA LYS A 13 21.16 -56.22 38.62
C LYS A 13 21.52 -55.77 37.21
N GLU A 14 22.15 -56.63 36.41
CA GLU A 14 22.54 -56.33 35.02
C GLU A 14 21.33 -56.35 34.08
N LEU A 15 20.33 -57.20 34.37
CA LEU A 15 19.08 -57.26 33.62
C LEU A 15 18.28 -55.95 33.71
N ILE A 16 18.25 -55.33 34.89
CA ILE A 16 17.54 -54.07 35.12
C ILE A 16 18.14 -52.94 34.27
N TYR A 17 19.47 -52.80 34.26
CA TYR A 17 20.14 -51.77 33.45
C TYR A 17 19.91 -51.98 31.95
N THR A 18 19.94 -53.24 31.51
CA THR A 18 19.66 -53.59 30.10
C THR A 18 18.22 -53.26 29.71
N GLY A 19 17.25 -53.57 30.58
CA GLY A 19 15.84 -53.22 30.36
C GLY A 19 15.61 -51.72 30.27
N ILE A 20 16.19 -50.94 31.19
CA ILE A 20 16.09 -49.47 31.21
C ILE A 20 16.68 -48.88 29.92
N PHE A 21 17.84 -49.39 29.49
CA PHE A 21 18.50 -48.91 28.27
C PHE A 21 17.68 -49.18 27.01
N VAL A 22 17.04 -50.35 26.92
CA VAL A 22 16.14 -50.69 25.79
C VAL A 22 14.90 -49.79 25.78
N VAL A 23 14.27 -49.56 26.93
CA VAL A 23 13.09 -48.68 27.03
C VAL A 23 13.45 -47.23 26.68
N LEU A 24 14.56 -46.72 27.23
CA LEU A 24 15.07 -45.38 26.92
C LEU A 24 15.45 -45.27 25.43
N GLY A 25 16.04 -46.30 24.84
CA GLY A 25 16.38 -46.33 23.42
C GLY A 25 15.15 -46.26 22.51
N ILE A 26 14.09 -47.00 22.83
CA ILE A 26 12.82 -46.95 22.07
C ILE A 26 12.14 -45.59 22.26
N LEU A 27 12.08 -45.06 23.49
CA LEU A 27 11.54 -43.74 23.77
C LEU A 27 12.31 -42.65 23.01
N PHE A 28 13.64 -42.71 23.04
CA PHE A 28 14.50 -41.78 22.32
C PHE A 28 14.33 -41.93 20.81
N LEU A 29 14.19 -43.14 20.28
CA LEU A 29 13.91 -43.37 18.86
C LEU A 29 12.55 -42.79 18.44
N LEU A 30 11.51 -42.91 19.28
CA LEU A 30 10.21 -42.27 19.02
C LEU A 30 10.34 -40.74 19.06
N LEU A 31 11.10 -40.18 20.00
CA LEU A 31 11.37 -38.74 20.05
C LEU A 31 12.16 -38.28 18.81
N LEU A 32 13.15 -39.05 18.38
CA LEU A 32 13.88 -38.79 17.15
C LEU A 32 12.98 -38.90 15.94
N ILE A 33 12.11 -39.89 15.83
CA ILE A 33 11.15 -39.98 14.72
C ILE A 33 10.19 -38.80 14.78
N ILE A 34 9.64 -38.40 15.93
CA ILE A 34 8.73 -37.24 16.01
C ILE A 34 9.43 -35.92 15.65
N MET A 35 10.73 -35.79 15.93
CA MET A 35 11.50 -34.55 15.69
C MET A 35 12.20 -34.52 14.32
N PHE A 36 12.65 -35.66 13.80
CA PHE A 36 13.33 -35.82 12.51
C PHE A 36 12.42 -36.27 11.38
N LEU A 37 11.25 -36.85 11.67
CA LEU A 37 10.15 -36.84 10.72
C LEU A 37 9.81 -35.35 10.60
N PRO A 38 10.07 -34.71 9.44
CA PRO A 38 9.81 -33.30 9.28
C PRO A 38 8.36 -33.10 9.67
N GLY A 39 8.15 -32.47 10.82
CA GLY A 39 6.85 -31.94 11.17
C GLY A 39 6.50 -31.08 10.00
N LYS A 40 5.56 -31.55 9.18
CA LYS A 40 4.93 -30.73 8.16
C LYS A 40 4.18 -29.67 8.95
N LYS A 41 4.93 -28.67 9.43
CA LYS A 41 4.46 -27.29 9.46
C LYS A 41 3.80 -27.17 8.12
N THR A 42 2.51 -26.92 8.17
CA THR A 42 1.58 -26.76 7.06
C THR A 42 2.20 -25.92 5.94
N THR A 43 3.06 -26.53 5.14
CA THR A 43 3.23 -26.21 3.74
C THR A 43 2.20 -27.11 3.10
N PRO A 44 1.09 -26.57 2.56
CA PRO A 44 0.32 -27.30 1.60
C PRO A 44 1.18 -27.40 0.34
N GLU A 45 2.24 -28.21 0.37
CA GLU A 45 2.66 -28.89 -0.85
C GLU A 45 1.64 -30.01 -1.05
N GLY A 46 0.49 -29.59 -1.57
CA GLY A 46 -0.48 -30.44 -2.20
C GLY A 46 0.01 -30.69 -3.63
N SER A 47 0.57 -31.87 -3.86
CA SER A 47 0.35 -32.54 -5.14
C SER A 47 -1.13 -32.89 -5.22
N GLY A 48 -1.93 -31.90 -5.62
CA GLY A 48 -3.33 -31.99 -5.97
C GLY A 48 -3.54 -30.92 -7.03
N ALA A 49 -4.34 -31.22 -8.05
CA ALA A 49 -4.61 -30.29 -9.14
C ALA A 49 -4.86 -28.87 -8.59
N ASP A 50 -4.11 -27.93 -9.14
CA ASP A 50 -4.01 -26.55 -8.70
C ASP A 50 -5.32 -25.80 -9.00
N GLU A 51 -6.33 -25.99 -8.16
CA GLU A 51 -7.63 -25.32 -8.24
C GLU A 51 -7.67 -24.00 -7.43
N GLY A 52 -6.51 -23.56 -6.92
CA GLY A 52 -6.37 -22.28 -6.23
C GLY A 52 -6.48 -21.09 -7.20
N ARG A 53 -7.07 -19.99 -6.74
CA ARG A 53 -7.14 -18.72 -7.50
C ARG A 53 -5.77 -18.02 -7.56
N TYR A 54 -5.00 -18.10 -6.47
CA TYR A 54 -3.72 -17.41 -6.34
C TYR A 54 -2.57 -18.38 -6.05
N ASN A 55 -1.36 -17.98 -6.42
CA ASN A 55 -0.10 -18.53 -5.96
C ASN A 55 0.19 -17.98 -4.55
N PRO A 56 0.23 -18.83 -3.51
CA PRO A 56 0.47 -18.37 -2.14
C PRO A 56 1.77 -17.58 -2.02
N GLY A 57 1.73 -16.40 -1.39
CA GLY A 57 2.90 -15.56 -1.29
C GLY A 57 2.62 -14.11 -0.89
N LYS A 58 3.68 -13.31 -0.92
CA LYS A 58 3.67 -11.86 -0.71
C LYS A 58 3.91 -11.18 -2.05
N TYR A 59 3.03 -10.27 -2.42
CA TYR A 59 3.09 -9.53 -3.68
C TYR A 59 3.08 -8.04 -3.38
N THR A 60 4.02 -7.31 -3.97
CA THR A 60 4.16 -5.87 -3.74
C THR A 60 3.96 -5.08 -5.03
N THR A 61 3.33 -3.92 -4.91
CA THR A 61 3.28 -2.89 -5.96
C THR A 61 3.81 -1.58 -5.39
N SER A 62 4.79 -1.00 -6.06
CA SER A 62 5.44 0.24 -5.61
C SER A 62 4.70 1.46 -6.13
N LEU A 63 4.53 2.45 -5.25
CA LEU A 63 3.85 3.70 -5.51
C LEU A 63 4.80 4.86 -5.18
N ILE A 64 4.97 5.78 -6.11
CA ILE A 64 5.88 6.92 -5.95
C ILE A 64 5.10 8.12 -5.41
N LEU A 65 5.43 8.53 -4.19
CA LEU A 65 4.83 9.68 -3.50
C LEU A 65 5.91 10.75 -3.32
N GLY A 66 5.86 11.78 -4.16
CA GLY A 66 6.91 12.81 -4.20
C GLY A 66 8.27 12.21 -4.57
N ASN A 67 9.17 12.14 -3.60
CA ASN A 67 10.52 11.58 -3.75
C ASN A 67 10.70 10.20 -3.07
N SER A 68 9.65 9.67 -2.43
CA SER A 68 9.70 8.40 -1.71
C SER A 68 8.91 7.31 -2.44
N ALA A 69 9.35 6.06 -2.33
CA ALA A 69 8.65 4.89 -2.83
C ALA A 69 8.00 4.13 -1.67
N VAL A 70 6.68 3.98 -1.73
CA VAL A 70 5.88 3.23 -0.76
C VAL A 70 5.33 1.99 -1.44
N ASP A 71 5.50 0.83 -0.82
CA ASP A 71 5.01 -0.42 -1.38
C ASP A 71 3.67 -0.81 -0.77
N VAL A 72 2.71 -1.17 -1.61
CA VAL A 72 1.49 -1.87 -1.19
C VAL A 72 1.78 -3.36 -1.23
N GLU A 73 1.85 -4.00 -0.06
CA GLU A 73 2.01 -5.46 0.06
C GLU A 73 0.67 -6.14 0.26
N VAL A 74 0.39 -7.14 -0.58
CA VAL A 74 -0.74 -8.05 -0.50
C VAL A 74 -0.23 -9.45 -0.21
N VAL A 75 -0.75 -10.07 0.85
CA VAL A 75 -0.44 -11.45 1.24
C VAL A 75 -1.63 -12.32 0.89
N VAL A 76 -1.39 -13.40 0.16
CA VAL A 76 -2.43 -14.33 -0.29
C VAL A 76 -2.06 -15.77 0.04
N ASP A 77 -3.08 -16.60 0.23
CA ASP A 77 -3.00 -18.06 0.16
C ASP A 77 -3.59 -18.55 -1.17
N ASP A 78 -3.86 -19.85 -1.30
CA ASP A 78 -4.35 -20.44 -2.55
C ASP A 78 -5.69 -19.85 -3.01
N ASN A 79 -6.53 -19.35 -2.10
CA ASN A 79 -7.90 -18.92 -2.42
C ASN A 79 -8.27 -17.55 -1.85
N ASN A 80 -7.53 -17.04 -0.87
CA ASN A 80 -7.91 -15.88 -0.08
C ASN A 80 -6.79 -14.83 -0.01
N ILE A 81 -7.24 -13.59 0.10
CA ILE A 81 -6.44 -12.42 0.45
C ILE A 81 -6.42 -12.34 1.97
N ASN A 82 -5.22 -12.45 2.54
CA ASN A 82 -5.00 -12.52 3.99
C ASN A 82 -4.75 -11.14 4.60
N SER A 83 -3.95 -10.31 3.95
CA SER A 83 -3.65 -8.97 4.45
C SER A 83 -3.18 -8.03 3.35
N ILE A 84 -3.50 -6.76 3.52
CA ILE A 84 -3.02 -5.67 2.66
C ILE A 84 -2.42 -4.61 3.58
N ARG A 85 -1.20 -4.14 3.31
CA ARG A 85 -0.56 -3.08 4.10
C ARG A 85 0.40 -2.22 3.28
N LEU A 86 0.70 -1.02 3.77
CA LEU A 86 1.81 -0.21 3.29
C LEU A 86 3.12 -0.72 3.90
N VAL A 87 4.18 -0.69 3.12
CA VAL A 87 5.55 -1.02 3.50
C VAL A 87 6.44 0.12 3.04
N ASN A 88 7.53 0.37 3.77
CA ASN A 88 8.46 1.49 3.52
C ASN A 88 7.79 2.86 3.62
N LEU A 89 6.74 2.98 4.43
CA LEU A 89 6.12 4.26 4.77
C LEU A 89 6.96 4.94 5.87
N ASP A 90 7.40 6.18 5.61
CA ASP A 90 8.15 7.00 6.56
C ASP A 90 7.27 8.11 7.17
N GLU A 91 7.75 8.73 8.26
CA GLU A 91 7.00 9.78 8.97
C GLU A 91 6.71 11.00 8.08
N ALA A 92 7.62 11.36 7.17
CA ALA A 92 7.44 12.52 6.30
C ALA A 92 6.31 12.28 5.30
N VAL A 93 6.26 11.10 4.66
CA VAL A 93 5.19 10.68 3.77
C VAL A 93 3.87 10.59 4.54
N THR A 94 3.85 10.08 5.77
CA THR A 94 2.63 10.06 6.58
C THR A 94 2.09 11.45 6.87
N THR A 95 2.97 12.43 7.15
CA THR A 95 2.53 13.82 7.39
C THR A 95 2.05 14.52 6.11
N MET A 96 2.67 14.24 4.95
CA MET A 96 2.29 14.84 3.66
C MET A 96 1.09 14.15 3.02
N TYR A 97 0.89 12.86 3.28
CA TYR A 97 -0.16 12.02 2.71
C TYR A 97 -0.95 11.30 3.82
N PRO A 98 -1.59 12.05 4.74
CA PRO A 98 -2.22 11.50 5.94
C PRO A 98 -3.39 10.55 5.66
N LEU A 99 -3.97 10.62 4.46
CA LEU A 99 -5.11 9.79 4.07
C LEU A 99 -4.72 8.40 3.55
N MET A 100 -3.44 8.14 3.27
CA MET A 100 -3.00 6.90 2.64
C MET A 100 -3.26 5.68 3.52
N GLU A 101 -2.78 5.72 4.75
CA GLU A 101 -2.94 4.61 5.70
C GLU A 101 -4.40 4.35 6.10
N PRO A 102 -5.21 5.36 6.50
CA PRO A 102 -6.62 5.12 6.84
C PRO A 102 -7.43 4.64 5.63
N ALA A 103 -7.21 5.21 4.44
CA ALA A 103 -7.89 4.74 3.24
C ALA A 103 -7.51 3.30 2.91
N LEU A 104 -6.23 2.93 3.00
CA LEU A 104 -5.83 1.54 2.76
C LEU A 104 -6.46 0.60 3.77
N ASN A 105 -6.52 0.97 5.06
CA ASN A 105 -7.09 0.13 6.09
C ASN A 105 -8.59 -0.14 5.84
N ASP A 106 -9.34 0.88 5.42
CA ASP A 106 -10.76 0.76 5.07
C ASP A 106 -10.98 -0.15 3.85
N LEU A 107 -10.13 -0.01 2.82
CA LEU A 107 -10.14 -0.87 1.65
C LEU A 107 -9.76 -2.31 2.02
N ALA A 108 -8.68 -2.48 2.79
CA ALA A 108 -8.17 -3.78 3.22
C ALA A 108 -9.22 -4.57 4.01
N SER A 109 -9.91 -3.90 4.94
CA SER A 109 -11.00 -4.51 5.72
C SER A 109 -12.11 -5.04 4.82
N GLN A 110 -12.55 -4.24 3.84
CA GLN A 110 -13.59 -4.64 2.89
C GLN A 110 -13.12 -5.78 1.97
N ILE A 111 -11.91 -5.68 1.41
CA ILE A 111 -11.36 -6.65 0.47
C ILE A 111 -11.11 -7.99 1.18
N CYS A 112 -10.52 -7.99 2.37
CA CYS A 112 -10.30 -9.22 3.13
C CYS A 112 -11.62 -9.85 3.61
N THR A 113 -12.69 -9.07 3.81
CA THR A 113 -14.00 -9.61 4.17
C THR A 113 -14.75 -10.16 2.96
N LYS A 114 -14.77 -9.41 1.85
CA LYS A 114 -15.53 -9.75 0.63
C LYS A 114 -14.78 -10.72 -0.29
N GLN A 115 -13.45 -10.81 -0.16
CA GLN A 115 -12.57 -11.55 -1.06
C GLN A 115 -12.72 -11.13 -2.54
N SER A 116 -13.06 -9.86 -2.76
CA SER A 116 -13.29 -9.26 -4.07
C SER A 116 -12.81 -7.80 -4.09
N LEU A 117 -12.47 -7.32 -5.29
CA LEU A 117 -12.18 -5.91 -5.57
C LEU A 117 -13.41 -5.17 -6.13
N GLU A 118 -14.52 -5.88 -6.32
CA GLU A 118 -15.80 -5.34 -6.76
C GLU A 118 -16.63 -4.84 -5.56
N ASP A 119 -17.56 -3.92 -5.82
CA ASP A 119 -18.47 -3.35 -4.80
C ASP A 119 -17.76 -2.76 -3.58
N ILE A 120 -16.56 -2.20 -3.76
CA ILE A 120 -15.82 -1.51 -2.71
C ILE A 120 -16.36 -0.08 -2.57
N THR A 121 -16.64 0.33 -1.33
CA THR A 121 -17.18 1.65 -1.02
C THR A 121 -16.11 2.53 -0.37
N TYR A 122 -16.02 3.78 -0.79
CA TYR A 122 -15.16 4.80 -0.21
C TYR A 122 -15.86 6.17 -0.34
N SER A 123 -15.48 7.12 0.52
CA SER A 123 -16.05 8.46 0.54
C SER A 123 -15.51 9.30 -0.62
N ASP A 124 -16.22 10.36 -0.99
CA ASP A 124 -15.73 11.28 -2.03
C ASP A 124 -14.42 11.97 -1.61
N ASP A 125 -14.25 12.23 -0.30
CA ASP A 125 -13.06 12.89 0.27
C ASP A 125 -11.76 12.10 0.09
N ASN A 126 -11.83 10.77 0.00
CA ASN A 126 -10.66 9.90 -0.19
C ASN A 126 -10.70 9.16 -1.54
N LYS A 127 -11.54 9.60 -2.48
CA LYS A 127 -11.77 8.95 -3.77
C LYS A 127 -10.50 8.73 -4.58
N TYR A 128 -9.71 9.78 -4.79
CA TYR A 128 -8.49 9.68 -5.60
C TYR A 128 -7.45 8.79 -4.95
N THR A 129 -7.25 8.92 -3.64
CA THR A 129 -6.37 8.07 -2.84
C THR A 129 -6.79 6.60 -2.94
N SER A 130 -8.09 6.33 -2.78
CA SER A 130 -8.65 4.99 -2.82
C SER A 130 -8.51 4.35 -4.20
N GLN A 131 -8.68 5.12 -5.27
CA GLN A 131 -8.47 4.64 -6.64
C GLN A 131 -7.02 4.20 -6.87
N VAL A 132 -6.06 5.04 -6.51
CA VAL A 132 -4.63 4.73 -6.66
C VAL A 132 -4.24 3.49 -5.84
N LEU A 133 -4.75 3.37 -4.61
CA LEU A 133 -4.54 2.20 -3.76
C LEU A 133 -5.18 0.94 -4.35
N LEU A 134 -6.41 1.04 -4.87
CA LEU A 134 -7.10 -0.09 -5.49
C LEU A 134 -6.37 -0.57 -6.75
N ASP A 135 -5.85 0.35 -7.57
CA ASP A 135 -5.03 0.00 -8.73
C ASP A 135 -3.74 -0.71 -8.32
N ALA A 136 -3.10 -0.26 -7.24
CA ALA A 136 -1.89 -0.89 -6.71
C ALA A 136 -2.17 -2.30 -6.15
N ILE A 137 -3.28 -2.48 -5.43
CA ILE A 137 -3.76 -3.78 -4.93
C ILE A 137 -4.09 -4.71 -6.10
N THR A 138 -4.83 -4.21 -7.10
CA THR A 138 -5.18 -4.96 -8.32
C THR A 138 -3.92 -5.45 -9.02
N SER A 139 -2.92 -4.57 -9.16
CA SER A 139 -1.62 -4.92 -9.76
C SER A 139 -0.85 -5.95 -8.95
N ALA A 140 -0.94 -5.92 -7.61
CA ALA A 140 -0.30 -6.91 -6.75
C ALA A 140 -1.01 -8.27 -6.85
N LEU A 141 -2.35 -8.28 -6.86
CA LEU A 141 -3.15 -9.50 -7.02
C LEU A 141 -2.99 -10.12 -8.41
N GLY A 142 -2.88 -9.31 -9.46
CA GLY A 142 -2.61 -9.82 -10.81
C GLY A 142 -1.28 -10.55 -10.94
N LYS A 143 -0.28 -10.22 -10.11
CA LYS A 143 0.98 -10.99 -10.00
C LYS A 143 0.78 -12.31 -9.26
N ALA A 144 -0.23 -12.40 -8.41
CA ALA A 144 -0.55 -13.57 -7.61
C ALA A 144 -1.45 -14.56 -8.34
N GLU A 145 -2.30 -14.12 -9.27
CA GLU A 145 -3.25 -14.99 -9.97
C GLU A 145 -2.55 -16.12 -10.76
N LYS A 146 -3.03 -17.36 -10.58
CA LYS A 146 -2.55 -18.54 -11.33
C LYS A 146 -2.97 -18.50 -12.80
N ASN A 147 -4.09 -17.85 -13.09
CA ASN A 147 -4.61 -17.64 -14.43
C ASN A 147 -4.80 -16.13 -14.67
N PRO A 148 -3.82 -15.41 -15.27
CA PRO A 148 -3.82 -13.95 -15.41
C PRO A 148 -4.84 -13.42 -16.46
N GLY A 149 -6.02 -14.05 -16.58
CA GLY A 149 -7.03 -13.74 -17.60
C GLY A 149 -8.48 -13.80 -17.13
N SER A 150 -8.78 -14.12 -15.86
CA SER A 150 -10.16 -14.24 -15.37
C SER A 150 -10.68 -13.07 -14.53
N SER A 151 -9.89 -12.02 -14.31
CA SER A 151 -10.34 -10.81 -13.63
C SER A 151 -9.89 -9.56 -14.40
N THR A 152 -10.80 -9.11 -15.28
CA THR A 152 -10.84 -7.78 -15.91
C THR A 152 -9.69 -7.42 -16.87
N LYS A 153 -10.02 -7.53 -18.16
CA LYS A 153 -9.32 -6.88 -19.28
C LYS A 153 -8.98 -5.41 -19.00
N GLU A 154 -7.70 -5.10 -19.17
CA GLU A 154 -7.21 -4.13 -20.16
C GLU A 154 -7.63 -2.66 -19.99
N LYS A 155 -6.79 -1.86 -19.31
CA LYS A 155 -6.37 -0.53 -19.83
C LYS A 155 -4.88 -0.26 -19.59
N ASN A 156 -4.15 -0.60 -20.65
CA ASN A 156 -3.12 0.20 -21.32
C ASN A 156 -1.72 0.34 -20.71
N ALA A 157 -0.78 -0.17 -21.50
CA ALA A 157 0.63 0.17 -21.44
C ALA A 157 0.85 1.66 -21.79
N LYS A 158 1.76 2.27 -21.04
CA LYS A 158 2.60 3.42 -21.46
C LYS A 158 1.87 4.76 -21.62
N SER A 159 1.92 5.56 -20.55
CA SER A 159 2.11 7.01 -20.70
C SER A 159 3.21 7.47 -19.76
N ASN A 160 4.42 7.55 -20.32
CA ASN A 160 5.44 8.47 -19.81
C ASN A 160 5.06 9.83 -20.40
N THR A 161 4.66 10.83 -19.61
CA THR A 161 4.87 12.25 -19.91
C THR A 161 4.80 13.06 -18.60
N PRO A 162 5.68 14.06 -18.39
CA PRO A 162 5.99 14.62 -17.08
C PRO A 162 5.02 15.70 -16.59
N LEU A 163 5.14 15.95 -15.28
CA LEU A 163 4.63 17.06 -14.47
C LEU A 163 4.68 18.43 -15.18
N GLU A 164 3.54 19.14 -15.22
CA GLU A 164 3.52 20.61 -15.23
C GLU A 164 2.59 21.15 -14.13
N THR A 165 3.24 21.89 -13.23
CA THR A 165 2.90 23.19 -12.63
C THR A 165 1.45 23.51 -12.26
N ILE A 166 1.30 23.78 -10.95
CA ILE A 166 0.16 24.34 -10.24
C ILE A 166 -0.06 25.80 -10.68
N GLU A 167 -1.29 26.15 -11.07
CA GLU A 167 -1.84 27.48 -10.79
C GLU A 167 -3.17 27.36 -10.04
N GLU A 168 -3.16 27.96 -8.87
CA GLU A 168 -4.27 28.28 -8.00
C GLU A 168 -5.08 29.43 -8.61
N SER A 169 -6.43 29.40 -8.53
CA SER A 169 -7.27 30.52 -8.09
C SER A 169 -8.76 30.34 -8.47
N THR A 170 -9.58 30.13 -7.43
CA THR A 170 -10.91 30.71 -7.14
C THR A 170 -12.03 30.80 -8.20
N VAL A 171 -13.15 30.14 -7.84
CA VAL A 171 -14.57 30.63 -7.80
C VAL A 171 -15.37 30.74 -9.12
N ALA A 172 -16.51 30.05 -9.13
CA ALA A 172 -17.60 29.98 -10.13
C ALA A 172 -18.53 31.23 -10.10
N PRO A 173 -19.68 31.25 -10.82
CA PRO A 173 -19.98 31.00 -12.24
C PRO A 173 -20.74 32.20 -12.90
N ALA A 174 -21.13 32.03 -14.18
CA ALA A 174 -22.34 32.56 -14.84
C ALA A 174 -22.18 33.56 -16.01
N ALA A 175 -23.12 33.39 -16.94
CA ALA A 175 -23.68 34.32 -17.94
C ALA A 175 -22.94 34.52 -19.27
N GLU A 176 -23.49 33.83 -20.28
CA GLU A 176 -24.15 34.43 -21.46
C GLU A 176 -23.30 35.26 -22.42
N ASN A 177 -22.99 34.64 -23.57
CA ASN A 177 -22.41 35.29 -24.72
C ASN A 177 -23.42 35.24 -25.87
N ALA A 178 -23.94 36.41 -26.27
CA ALA A 178 -24.47 36.63 -27.62
C ALA A 178 -24.54 38.14 -27.92
N THR A 179 -23.51 38.62 -28.63
CA THR A 179 -23.60 39.45 -29.85
C THR A 179 -24.64 40.58 -29.91
N GLU A 180 -24.17 41.83 -29.98
CA GLU A 180 -24.43 42.71 -31.13
C GLU A 180 -23.47 43.92 -31.15
N ASN A 181 -22.67 44.03 -32.21
CA ASN A 181 -21.94 45.25 -32.54
C ASN A 181 -22.70 45.92 -33.71
N THR A 182 -23.24 47.11 -33.47
CA THR A 182 -23.70 48.02 -34.53
C THR A 182 -22.93 49.33 -34.40
N THR A 183 -22.05 49.56 -35.37
CA THR A 183 -21.38 50.82 -35.66
C THR A 183 -22.37 51.86 -36.17
N VAL A 184 -22.40 53.04 -35.57
CA VAL A 184 -22.65 54.31 -36.29
C VAL A 184 -21.84 55.45 -35.68
N ASN A 185 -21.04 56.06 -36.55
CA ASN A 185 -20.23 57.27 -36.38
C ASN A 185 -21.05 58.52 -35.98
N SER A 186 -20.40 59.46 -35.29
CA SER A 186 -20.17 60.88 -35.68
C SER A 186 -19.50 61.59 -34.50
N THR A 187 -18.26 62.09 -34.59
CA THR A 187 -17.79 63.33 -35.28
C THR A 187 -17.95 64.57 -34.39
N GLU A 188 -16.86 65.37 -34.38
CA GLU A 188 -16.60 66.67 -33.71
C GLU A 188 -16.20 66.60 -32.23
N GLY A 189 -15.14 67.25 -31.77
CA GLY A 189 -14.18 68.15 -32.39
C GLY A 189 -13.22 68.72 -31.34
N SER A 190 -12.01 69.03 -31.81
CA SER A 190 -11.11 70.13 -31.42
C SER A 190 -11.00 70.60 -29.96
N GLY A 191 -9.76 70.62 -29.44
CA GLY A 191 -9.38 71.47 -28.29
C GLY A 191 -8.01 71.16 -27.72
N GLU A 192 -6.96 71.78 -28.28
CA GLU A 192 -5.66 71.98 -27.62
C GLU A 192 -5.84 72.69 -26.26
N ASN A 193 -5.06 72.29 -25.25
CA ASN A 193 -4.27 73.28 -24.52
C ASN A 193 -3.09 72.66 -23.76
N THR A 194 -1.95 73.34 -23.93
CA THR A 194 -0.65 73.17 -23.30
C THR A 194 -0.56 74.11 -22.08
N ALA A 195 0.44 73.86 -21.22
CA ALA A 195 0.99 74.72 -20.15
C ALA A 195 0.41 74.45 -18.75
N GLU A 196 1.14 74.50 -17.63
CA GLU A 196 2.55 74.78 -17.30
C GLU A 196 2.71 74.51 -15.78
N ASN A 197 3.95 74.22 -15.33
CA ASN A 197 4.54 74.55 -14.01
C ASN A 197 3.91 73.94 -12.72
N ASN A 198 4.60 73.69 -11.60
CA ASN A 198 5.99 73.79 -11.11
C ASN A 198 6.00 72.98 -9.77
N MET A 199 7.01 72.17 -9.46
CA MET A 199 8.20 72.47 -8.63
C MET A 199 7.96 72.50 -7.10
N GLU A 200 8.65 71.59 -6.40
CA GLU A 200 9.24 71.72 -5.03
C GLU A 200 8.31 71.69 -3.78
N THR A 201 8.60 71.11 -2.60
CA THR A 201 9.64 70.21 -1.99
C THR A 201 9.04 69.69 -0.63
N PRO A 202 9.78 69.11 0.35
CA PRO A 202 9.33 67.93 1.11
C PRO A 202 8.93 68.25 2.57
N ALA A 203 8.45 67.24 3.31
CA ALA A 203 8.41 67.30 4.77
C ALA A 203 8.75 65.92 5.36
N ASP A 204 9.97 65.85 5.88
CA ASP A 204 10.45 64.89 6.86
C ASP A 204 10.11 65.46 8.26
N THR A 205 9.67 64.62 9.20
CA THR A 205 10.10 64.62 10.64
C THR A 205 9.44 63.43 11.36
N PRO A 206 10.20 62.66 12.17
CA PRO A 206 9.76 61.49 12.95
C PRO A 206 9.54 61.78 14.44
N GLU A 207 8.73 60.96 15.12
CA GLU A 207 8.65 60.72 16.58
C GLU A 207 7.60 59.60 16.77
N GLU A 208 7.69 58.57 17.63
CA GLU A 208 8.05 58.56 19.04
C GLU A 208 8.31 57.11 19.52
N THR A 209 9.26 56.99 20.45
CA THR A 209 9.60 55.90 21.41
C THR A 209 8.39 55.24 22.10
N ALA A 210 8.39 53.99 22.59
CA ALA A 210 9.15 53.44 23.74
C ALA A 210 8.85 51.92 23.90
N ALA A 211 9.85 51.06 24.16
CA ALA A 211 10.23 50.45 25.46
C ALA A 211 9.21 49.42 26.05
N ALA A 212 9.56 48.13 26.10
CA ALA A 212 10.14 47.38 27.24
C ALA A 212 9.05 46.61 28.03
N ALA A 213 9.08 45.27 28.00
CA ALA A 213 9.65 44.37 29.00
C ALA A 213 8.73 44.11 30.20
N GLU A 214 8.17 42.89 30.28
CA GLU A 214 8.28 41.92 31.38
C GLU A 214 7.75 40.55 30.92
#